data_AF-A0A6A6R5P5-F1
#
_entry.id   AF-A0A6A6R5P5-F1
#
_cell.length_a   1.000
_cell.length_b   1.000
_cell.length_c   1.000
_cell.angle_alpha   90.00
_cell.angle_beta   90.00
_cell.angle_gamma   90.00
#
_symmetry.space_group_name_H-M   'P 1'
#
loop_
_entity.id
_entity.type
_entity.pdbx_description
1 polymer ?
#
loop_
_entity_poly.entity_id
_entity_poly.type
_entity_poly.pdbx_seq_one_letter_code
_entity_poly.pdbx_strand_id
1 'polypeptide(L)'
;MFISNEDFYPLFKQDSAKDHFVDDMPTQAEKNVAMTQCIQAWKVSCEIPFEEMMEMTLRKIKALKDSKAFILYLSKVVFAEPSYDLDAETQLREFLISEIHDNIWPDMNEQGNVRDAFLKCPDLMTAVAERIREAREPRTDPDEGA
;
A
#
# COMPACT_ATOMS: atom_id res chain seq x y z
N MET A 1 -8.03 7.09 41.80
CA MET A 1 -8.48 5.73 41.44
C MET A 1 -7.95 5.49 40.05
N PHE A 2 -6.85 4.75 39.93
CA PHE A 2 -6.23 4.42 38.66
C PHE A 2 -6.39 2.92 38.47
N ILE A 3 -6.95 2.54 37.32
CA ILE A 3 -7.04 1.15 36.88
C ILE A 3 -5.62 0.76 36.47
N SER A 4 -5.01 -0.20 37.16
CA SER A 4 -3.74 -0.81 36.77
C SER A 4 -3.99 -1.96 35.79
N ASN A 5 -3.01 -2.22 34.92
CA ASN A 5 -3.01 -3.22 33.84
C ASN A 5 -3.27 -4.69 34.26
N GLU A 6 -3.64 -4.95 35.52
CA GLU A 6 -3.93 -6.29 36.04
C GLU A 6 -5.41 -6.68 35.89
N ASP A 7 -6.30 -5.74 35.55
CA ASP A 7 -7.75 -6.00 35.40
C ASP A 7 -8.15 -6.65 34.06
N PHE A 8 -7.19 -6.99 33.18
CA PHE A 8 -7.46 -7.52 31.83
C PHE A 8 -6.89 -8.91 31.52
N TYR A 9 -6.61 -9.74 32.53
CA TYR A 9 -6.18 -11.13 32.29
C TYR A 9 -7.16 -12.17 32.87
N PRO A 10 -7.98 -12.83 32.05
CA PRO A 10 -8.50 -14.14 32.39
C PRO A 10 -7.48 -15.20 31.95
N LEU A 11 -6.67 -15.65 32.91
CA LEU A 11 -6.17 -17.03 33.06
C LEU A 11 -5.71 -17.77 31.79
N PHE A 12 -4.47 -17.55 31.36
CA PHE A 12 -3.71 -18.60 30.67
C PHE A 12 -3.03 -19.47 31.72
N LYS A 13 -3.71 -20.55 32.11
CA LYS A 13 -3.03 -21.69 32.74
C LYS A 13 -2.09 -22.28 31.71
N GLN A 14 -0.80 -22.05 31.95
CA GLN A 14 0.32 -22.70 31.31
C GLN A 14 0.23 -24.20 31.63
N ASP A 15 0.08 -25.05 30.61
CA ASP A 15 0.47 -26.44 30.74
C ASP A 15 0.97 -27.02 29.41
N SER A 16 2.12 -27.66 29.53
CA SER A 16 2.85 -28.50 28.56
C SER A 16 3.60 -27.80 27.42
N ALA A 17 4.91 -27.72 27.63
CA ALA A 17 5.91 -27.69 26.59
C ALA A 17 5.71 -28.85 25.60
N LYS A 18 5.43 -28.52 24.35
CA LYS A 18 5.72 -29.35 23.18
C LYS A 18 6.24 -28.43 22.09
N ASP A 19 7.34 -28.84 21.49
CA ASP A 19 7.94 -28.28 20.28
C ASP A 19 6.89 -28.06 19.18
N HIS A 20 6.33 -26.85 19.16
CA HIS A 20 5.66 -26.30 18.00
C HIS A 20 6.50 -25.14 17.50
N PHE A 21 7.59 -25.47 16.82
CA PHE A 21 8.14 -24.64 15.75
C PHE A 21 7.15 -24.72 14.57
N VAL A 22 5.92 -24.26 14.80
CA VAL A 22 4.92 -24.07 13.76
C VAL A 22 5.03 -22.60 13.42
N ASP A 23 5.80 -22.34 12.36
CA ASP A 23 5.62 -21.26 11.40
C ASP A 23 4.49 -20.29 11.77
N ASP A 24 4.79 -19.28 12.60
CA ASP A 24 3.88 -18.18 12.94
C ASP A 24 3.77 -17.24 11.72
N MET A 25 3.41 -17.80 10.57
CA MET A 25 3.13 -17.01 9.38
C MET A 25 1.85 -16.21 9.65
N PRO A 26 1.91 -14.87 9.54
CA PRO A 26 0.76 -14.03 9.83
C PRO A 26 -0.41 -14.39 8.93
N THR A 27 -1.57 -14.58 9.56
CA THR A 27 -2.82 -14.88 8.88
C THR A 27 -3.23 -13.73 7.96
N GLN A 28 -4.05 -14.03 6.95
CA GLN A 28 -4.57 -12.99 6.06
C GLN A 28 -5.36 -11.90 6.81
N ALA A 29 -6.04 -12.27 7.91
CA ALA A 29 -6.75 -11.32 8.76
C ALA A 29 -5.79 -10.35 9.46
N GLU A 30 -4.69 -10.85 10.03
CA GLU A 30 -3.67 -10.03 10.68
C GLU A 30 -2.97 -9.11 9.68
N LYS A 31 -2.67 -9.62 8.48
CA LYS A 31 -2.18 -8.80 7.37
C LYS A 31 -3.16 -7.66 7.05
N ASN A 32 -4.45 -7.95 6.93
CA ASN A 32 -5.48 -6.93 6.63
C ASN A 32 -5.59 -5.85 7.72
N VAL A 33 -5.48 -6.24 9.00
CA VAL A 33 -5.46 -5.30 10.12
C VAL A 33 -4.21 -4.42 10.06
N ALA A 34 -3.03 -5.02 9.89
CA ALA A 34 -1.78 -4.29 9.78
C ALA A 34 -1.78 -3.30 8.59
N MET A 35 -2.36 -3.72 7.46
CA MET A 35 -2.56 -2.88 6.28
C MET A 35 -3.46 -1.68 6.58
N THR A 36 -4.59 -1.90 7.24
CA THR A 36 -5.51 -0.81 7.64
C THR A 36 -4.83 0.19 8.56
N GLN A 37 -4.05 -0.30 9.53
CA GLN A 37 -3.28 0.56 10.44
C GLN A 37 -2.21 1.36 9.72
N CYS A 38 -1.52 0.77 8.73
CA CYS A 38 -0.52 1.49 7.93
C CYS A 38 -1.15 2.63 7.12
N ILE A 39 -2.35 2.42 6.56
CA ILE A 39 -3.09 3.45 5.82
C ILE A 39 -3.48 4.61 6.75
N GLN A 40 -4.01 4.28 7.93
CA GLN A 40 -4.37 5.28 8.93
C GLN A 40 -3.16 6.10 9.40
N ALA A 41 -2.04 5.42 9.68
CA ALA A 41 -0.80 6.08 10.07
C ALA A 41 -0.28 6.99 8.95
N TRP A 42 -0.34 6.55 7.70
CA TRP A 42 0.03 7.38 6.54
C TRP A 42 -0.85 8.64 6.46
N LYS A 43 -2.17 8.50 6.58
CA LYS A 43 -3.09 9.66 6.57
C LYS A 43 -2.74 10.67 7.67
N VAL A 44 -2.54 10.20 8.90
CA VAL A 44 -2.16 11.07 10.02
C VAL A 44 -0.83 11.78 9.75
N SER A 45 0.13 11.08 9.13
CA SER A 45 1.42 11.69 8.78
C SER A 45 1.37 12.69 7.61
N CYS A 46 0.32 12.67 6.79
CA CYS A 46 0.05 13.72 5.80
C CYS A 46 -0.60 14.95 6.44
N GLU A 47 -1.49 14.76 7.43
CA GLU A 47 -2.13 15.86 8.17
C GLU A 47 -1.14 16.57 9.11
N ILE A 48 -0.24 15.80 9.72
CA ILE A 48 0.83 16.27 10.59
C ILE A 48 2.14 15.84 9.95
N PRO A 49 2.83 16.72 9.19
CA PRO A 49 3.98 16.36 8.37
C PRO A 49 5.10 15.82 9.25
N PHE A 50 5.14 14.48 9.35
CA PHE A 50 6.10 13.74 10.14
C PHE A 50 6.74 12.70 9.23
N GLU A 51 7.78 13.14 8.55
CA GLU A 51 8.43 12.45 7.44
C GLU A 51 8.93 11.04 7.81
N GLU A 52 9.50 10.87 9.00
CA GLU A 52 9.93 9.55 9.50
C GLU A 52 8.78 8.54 9.55
N MET A 53 7.57 8.97 9.93
CA MET A 53 6.38 8.13 9.94
C MET A 53 5.89 7.83 8.52
N MET A 54 5.98 8.79 7.61
CA MET A 54 5.66 8.58 6.19
C MET A 54 6.61 7.55 5.55
N GLU A 55 7.91 7.64 5.80
CA GLU A 55 8.88 6.67 5.32
C GLU A 55 8.65 5.28 5.90
N MET A 56 8.40 5.18 7.20
CA MET A 56 8.13 3.89 7.85
C MET A 56 6.86 3.24 7.30
N THR A 57 5.79 4.02 7.10
CA THR A 57 4.54 3.51 6.52
C THR A 57 4.74 3.08 5.08
N LEU A 58 5.48 3.83 4.27
CA LEU A 58 5.87 3.44 2.91
C LEU A 58 6.64 2.12 2.89
N ARG A 59 7.64 1.93 3.76
CA ARG A 59 8.40 0.68 3.87
C ARG A 59 7.50 -0.50 4.24
N LYS A 60 6.58 -0.32 5.19
CA LYS A 60 5.62 -1.36 5.59
C LYS A 60 4.62 -1.68 4.47
N ILE A 61 4.12 -0.68 3.75
CA ILE A 61 3.24 -0.89 2.59
C ILE A 61 3.94 -1.73 1.52
N LYS A 62 5.19 -1.41 1.19
CA LYS A 62 6.00 -2.16 0.22
C LYS A 62 6.22 -3.61 0.66
N ALA A 63 6.33 -3.87 1.97
CA ALA A 63 6.46 -5.22 2.53
C ALA A 63 5.14 -6.01 2.59
N LEU A 64 3.99 -5.34 2.63
CA LEU A 64 2.66 -5.96 2.77
C LEU A 64 1.91 -6.16 1.44
N LYS A 65 2.56 -5.89 0.30
CA LYS A 65 1.94 -5.79 -1.03
C LYS A 65 1.39 -7.10 -1.64
N ASP A 66 1.20 -8.15 -0.84
CA ASP A 66 0.86 -9.52 -1.27
C ASP A 66 -0.51 -9.67 -1.98
N SER A 67 -1.25 -8.57 -2.22
CA SER A 67 -2.57 -8.61 -2.85
C SER A 67 -2.83 -7.45 -3.80
N LYS A 68 -3.27 -7.77 -5.03
CA LYS A 68 -3.75 -6.79 -6.02
C LYS A 68 -4.92 -5.96 -5.49
N ALA A 69 -5.81 -6.58 -4.71
CA ALA A 69 -6.93 -5.89 -4.09
C ALA A 69 -6.47 -4.83 -3.08
N PHE A 70 -5.37 -5.08 -2.37
CA PHE A 70 -4.77 -4.11 -1.45
C PHE A 70 -4.19 -2.92 -2.21
N ILE A 71 -3.38 -3.16 -3.24
CA ILE A 71 -2.81 -2.08 -4.07
C ILE A 71 -3.92 -1.19 -4.64
N LEU A 72 -5.00 -1.78 -5.15
CA LEU A 72 -6.16 -1.02 -5.66
C LEU A 72 -6.87 -0.23 -4.57
N TYR A 73 -7.09 -0.82 -3.40
CA TYR A 73 -7.72 -0.12 -2.28
C TYR A 73 -6.87 1.05 -1.79
N LEU A 74 -5.57 0.81 -1.58
CA LEU A 74 -4.62 1.83 -1.16
C LEU A 74 -4.54 2.97 -2.18
N SER A 75 -4.49 2.65 -3.47
CA SER A 75 -4.47 3.65 -4.54
C SER A 75 -5.71 4.53 -4.53
N LYS A 76 -6.90 3.96 -4.28
CA LYS A 76 -8.12 4.77 -4.11
C LYS A 76 -8.00 5.74 -2.96
N VAL A 77 -7.43 5.30 -1.84
CA VAL A 77 -7.29 6.13 -0.64
C VAL A 77 -6.28 7.26 -0.90
N VAL A 78 -5.09 6.94 -1.40
CA VAL A 78 -4.02 7.92 -1.63
C VAL A 78 -4.41 8.93 -2.70
N PHE A 79 -5.00 8.50 -3.82
CA PHE A 79 -5.39 9.40 -4.90
C PHE A 79 -6.72 10.13 -4.67
N ALA A 80 -7.46 9.80 -3.62
CA ALA A 80 -8.61 10.61 -3.19
C ALA A 80 -8.19 11.81 -2.33
N GLU A 81 -6.99 11.78 -1.75
CA GLU A 81 -6.45 12.90 -0.97
C GLU A 81 -5.72 13.89 -1.90
N PRO A 82 -5.71 15.20 -1.55
CA PRO A 82 -4.90 16.19 -2.25
C PRO A 82 -3.42 15.79 -2.24
N SER A 83 -2.67 16.14 -3.29
CA SER A 83 -1.22 15.96 -3.28
C SER A 83 -0.58 17.02 -2.42
N TYR A 84 0.10 16.61 -1.36
CA TYR A 84 1.04 17.46 -0.64
C TYR A 84 2.41 17.18 -1.26
N ASP A 85 3.17 18.23 -1.58
CA ASP A 85 4.48 18.13 -2.26
C ASP A 85 5.55 17.59 -1.29
N LEU A 86 5.30 16.39 -0.77
CA LEU A 86 6.10 15.67 0.19
C LEU A 86 6.74 14.48 -0.53
N ASP A 87 8.06 14.34 -0.39
CA ASP A 87 8.83 13.33 -1.12
C ASP A 87 8.30 11.90 -0.89
N ALA A 88 8.00 11.55 0.37
CA ALA A 88 7.44 10.25 0.71
C ALA A 88 6.05 9.99 0.12
N GLU A 89 5.22 11.04 -0.06
CA GLU A 89 3.93 10.93 -0.75
C GLU A 89 4.13 10.68 -2.24
N THR A 90 5.00 11.45 -2.89
CA THR A 90 5.35 11.27 -4.30
C THR A 90 5.86 9.86 -4.56
N GLN A 91 6.79 9.37 -3.73
CA GLN A 91 7.30 8.00 -3.81
C GLN A 91 6.20 6.94 -3.64
N LEU A 92 5.21 7.17 -2.77
CA LEU A 92 4.08 6.25 -2.60
C LEU A 92 3.18 6.23 -3.84
N ARG A 93 2.84 7.41 -4.38
CA ARG A 93 2.01 7.54 -5.58
C ARG A 93 2.69 6.87 -6.78
N GLU A 94 3.98 7.11 -7.00
CA GLU A 94 4.77 6.47 -8.06
C GLU A 94 4.85 4.95 -7.90
N PHE A 95 5.05 4.47 -6.67
CA PHE A 95 5.05 3.04 -6.37
C PHE A 95 3.70 2.40 -6.74
N LEU A 96 2.59 3.02 -6.36
CA LEU A 96 1.25 2.50 -6.64
C LEU A 96 0.93 2.50 -8.13
N ILE A 97 1.31 3.56 -8.86
CA ILE A 97 1.17 3.64 -10.32
C ILE A 97 1.94 2.48 -10.97
N SER A 98 3.18 2.24 -10.53
CA SER A 98 4.04 1.19 -11.08
C SER A 98 3.48 -0.20 -10.79
N GLU A 99 3.04 -0.48 -9.56
CA GLU A 99 2.44 -1.77 -9.20
C GLU A 99 1.14 -2.03 -9.98
N ILE A 100 0.33 -1.00 -10.23
CA ILE A 100 -0.85 -1.13 -11.07
C ILE A 100 -0.46 -1.41 -12.52
N HIS A 101 0.48 -0.66 -13.07
CA HIS A 101 0.96 -0.82 -14.44
C HIS A 101 1.55 -2.22 -14.68
N ASP A 102 2.43 -2.68 -13.80
CA ASP A 102 3.22 -3.90 -14.03
C ASP A 102 2.44 -5.17 -13.66
N ASN A 103 1.64 -5.14 -12.59
CA ASN A 103 1.07 -6.35 -12.00
C ASN A 103 -0.47 -6.46 -12.11
N ILE A 104 -1.18 -5.37 -12.38
CA ILE A 104 -2.66 -5.35 -12.40
C ILE A 104 -3.20 -5.06 -13.80
N TRP A 105 -2.60 -4.11 -14.51
CA TRP A 105 -3.02 -3.67 -15.83
C TRP A 105 -3.01 -4.78 -16.90
N PRO A 106 -2.04 -5.72 -16.93
CA PRO A 106 -2.08 -6.82 -17.89
C PRO A 106 -3.32 -7.71 -17.75
N ASP A 107 -3.86 -7.82 -16.53
CA ASP A 107 -5.02 -8.67 -16.20
C ASP A 107 -6.35 -7.90 -16.16
N MET A 108 -6.35 -6.62 -16.57
CA MET A 108 -7.54 -5.75 -16.47
C MET A 108 -8.75 -6.27 -17.22
N ASN A 109 -8.53 -7.03 -18.30
CA ASN A 109 -9.59 -7.60 -19.12
C ASN A 109 -10.41 -8.68 -18.37
N GLU A 110 -9.88 -9.23 -17.28
CA GLU A 110 -10.53 -10.30 -16.50
C GLU A 110 -11.19 -9.79 -15.20
N GLN A 111 -10.88 -8.56 -14.74
CA GLN A 111 -11.29 -8.07 -13.42
C GLN A 111 -12.10 -6.75 -13.48
N GLY A 112 -13.43 -6.86 -13.42
CA GLY A 112 -14.34 -5.70 -13.36
C GLY A 112 -14.06 -4.72 -12.21
N ASN A 113 -13.50 -5.20 -11.10
CA ASN A 113 -13.17 -4.39 -9.91
C ASN A 113 -12.08 -3.34 -10.16
N VAL A 114 -11.22 -3.56 -11.16
CA VAL A 114 -10.15 -2.62 -11.54
C VAL A 114 -10.75 -1.42 -12.27
N ARG A 115 -11.70 -1.66 -13.18
CA ARG A 115 -12.41 -0.60 -13.91
C ARG A 115 -13.21 0.30 -12.97
N ASP A 116 -13.87 -0.28 -11.97
CA ASP A 116 -14.57 0.47 -10.92
C ASP A 116 -13.64 1.33 -10.07
N ALA A 117 -12.38 0.92 -9.91
CA ALA A 117 -11.38 1.72 -9.21
C ALA A 117 -11.00 2.97 -9.99
N PHE A 118 -10.75 2.82 -11.28
CA PHE A 118 -10.40 3.92 -12.16
C PHE A 118 -11.55 4.90 -12.38
N LEU A 119 -12.80 4.42 -12.43
CA LEU A 119 -13.98 5.30 -12.52
C LEU A 119 -14.14 6.22 -11.30
N LYS A 120 -13.72 5.75 -10.11
CA LYS A 120 -13.82 6.53 -8.87
C LYS A 120 -12.61 7.46 -8.64
N CYS A 121 -11.50 7.23 -9.33
CA CYS A 121 -10.26 7.96 -9.19
C CYS A 121 -9.67 8.33 -10.56
N PRO A 122 -10.16 9.40 -11.21
CA PRO A 122 -9.72 9.82 -12.54
C PRO A 122 -8.23 10.16 -12.62
N ASP A 123 -7.67 10.72 -11.54
CA ASP A 123 -6.25 11.08 -11.45
C ASP A 123 -5.35 9.84 -11.46
N LEU A 124 -5.79 8.78 -10.77
CA LEU A 124 -5.13 7.47 -10.80
C LEU A 124 -5.16 6.87 -12.22
N MET A 125 -6.32 6.96 -12.90
CA MET A 125 -6.45 6.47 -14.26
C MET A 125 -5.53 7.23 -15.23
N THR A 126 -5.48 8.56 -15.10
CA THR A 126 -4.60 9.43 -15.90
C THR A 126 -3.14 9.07 -15.66
N ALA A 127 -2.72 8.97 -14.40
CA ALA A 127 -1.33 8.67 -14.06
C ALA A 127 -0.88 7.28 -14.56
N VAL A 128 -1.75 6.28 -14.46
CA VAL A 128 -1.47 4.93 -15.01
C VAL A 128 -1.45 4.96 -16.54
N ALA A 129 -2.35 5.71 -17.19
CA ALA A 129 -2.37 5.86 -18.65
C ALA A 129 -1.11 6.57 -19.19
N GLU A 130 -0.64 7.61 -18.51
CA GLU A 130 0.63 8.26 -18.83
C GLU A 130 1.80 7.30 -18.70
N ARG A 131 1.85 6.50 -17.62
CA ARG A 131 2.88 5.49 -17.45
C ARG A 131 2.89 4.45 -18.57
N ILE A 132 1.72 4.04 -19.04
CA ILE A 132 1.59 3.14 -20.20
C ILE A 132 2.09 3.81 -21.48
N ARG A 133 1.78 5.11 -21.68
CA ARG A 133 2.24 5.88 -22.83
C ARG A 133 3.76 5.97 -22.85
N GLU A 134 4.37 6.36 -21.73
CA GLU A 134 5.83 6.42 -21.56
C GLU A 134 6.50 5.07 -21.82
N ALA A 135 5.91 3.96 -21.39
CA ALA A 135 6.44 2.62 -21.62
C ALA A 135 6.35 2.17 -23.09
N ARG A 136 5.44 2.78 -23.87
CA ARG A 136 5.23 2.49 -25.30
C ARG A 136 6.00 3.42 -26.22
N GLU A 137 6.36 4.61 -25.76
CA GLU A 137 7.26 5.49 -26.49
C GLU A 137 8.65 4.85 -26.48
N PRO A 138 9.18 4.43 -27.65
CA PRO A 138 10.57 3.99 -27.70
C PRO A 138 11.41 5.17 -27.18
N ARG A 139 12.31 4.90 -26.24
CA ARG A 139 13.34 5.87 -25.86
C ARG A 139 14.05 6.26 -27.15
N THR A 140 13.73 7.42 -27.69
CA THR A 140 14.50 8.03 -28.75
C THR A 140 15.82 8.39 -28.08
N ASP A 141 16.80 7.49 -28.14
CA ASP A 141 18.16 7.80 -27.73
C ASP A 141 18.59 9.02 -28.54
N PRO A 142 18.99 10.14 -27.90
CA PRO A 142 19.43 11.33 -28.61
C PRO A 142 20.84 11.18 -29.22
N ASP A 143 21.31 9.96 -29.49
CA ASP A 143 22.70 9.67 -29.84
C ASP A 143 22.89 8.94 -31.18
N GLU A 144 22.04 9.26 -32.16
CA GLU A 144 22.38 9.08 -33.59
C GLU A 144 22.42 10.44 -34.28
N GLY A 145 23.50 11.17 -34.04
CA GLY A 145 23.74 12.49 -34.62
C GLY A 145 25.19 12.92 -34.52
N ALA A 146 26.12 12.13 -35.09
CA ALA A 146 27.46 12.59 -35.48
C ALA A 146 27.99 11.77 -36.67
#